data_AF-A0A6G3TU79-F1
#
_entry.id   AF-A0A6G3TU79-F1
#
_cell.length_a   1.000
_cell.length_b   1.000
_cell.length_c   1.000
_cell.angle_alpha   90.00
_cell.angle_beta   90.00
_cell.angle_gamma   90.00
#
_symmetry.space_group_name_H-M   'P 1'
#
loop_
_entity.id
_entity.type
_entity.pdbx_description
1 polymer ?
#
loop_
_entity_poly.entity_id
_entity_poly.type
_entity_poly.pdbx_seq_one_letter_code
_entity_poly.pdbx_strand_id
1 'polypeptide(L)'
;MELSATGEPVVTQEDTQVDVGLDLQAGTLVLTQDGTDLVAYHALVQFAAPREQPWTAQQVKFSAHGPGGASASLVVDLLNDAGDGPRDGVPAVIWRVVALAATSAGDVGITYAPPAP
;
A
#
# COMPACT_ATOMS: atom_id res chain seq x y z
N MET A 1 -30.10 13.11 5.64
CA MET A 1 -29.32 13.85 4.62
C MET A 1 -29.89 13.46 3.27
N GLU A 2 -30.32 14.42 2.45
CA GLU A 2 -30.68 14.16 1.05
C GLU A 2 -29.48 14.49 0.17
N LEU A 3 -29.04 13.50 -0.61
CA LEU A 3 -27.92 13.60 -1.54
C LEU A 3 -28.49 13.82 -2.94
N SER A 4 -28.05 14.86 -3.65
CA SER A 4 -28.42 15.11 -5.05
C SER A 4 -27.16 15.27 -5.90
N ALA A 5 -27.13 14.67 -7.08
CA ALA A 5 -26.03 14.77 -8.05
C ALA A 5 -26.56 15.18 -9.43
N THR A 6 -25.78 15.96 -10.17
CA THR A 6 -26.13 16.48 -11.51
C THR A 6 -24.91 16.38 -12.43
N GLY A 7 -25.09 15.89 -13.66
CA GLY A 7 -24.02 15.69 -14.65
C GLY A 7 -23.86 14.23 -15.07
N GLU A 8 -23.17 13.99 -16.19
CA GLU A 8 -22.83 12.66 -16.68
C GLU A 8 -21.37 12.32 -16.32
N PRO A 9 -21.08 11.11 -15.81
CA PRO A 9 -19.72 10.70 -15.53
C PRO A 9 -18.94 10.51 -16.84
N VAL A 10 -17.83 11.23 -16.99
CA VAL A 10 -16.88 11.05 -18.11
C VAL A 10 -15.68 10.26 -17.61
N VAL A 11 -15.32 9.19 -18.32
CA VAL A 11 -14.18 8.32 -17.96
C VAL A 11 -13.04 8.52 -18.94
N THR A 12 -11.88 8.95 -18.45
CA THR A 12 -10.59 8.83 -19.14
C THR A 12 -9.87 7.62 -18.58
N GLN A 13 -9.44 6.70 -19.44
CA GLN A 13 -8.90 5.42 -19.00
C GLN A 13 -7.38 5.51 -18.84
N GLU A 14 -6.96 5.95 -17.65
CA GLU A 14 -5.61 5.82 -17.10
C GLU A 14 -5.36 4.37 -16.59
N ASP A 15 -4.16 4.08 -16.12
CA ASP A 15 -3.86 2.78 -15.51
C ASP A 15 -4.79 2.52 -14.32
N THR A 16 -5.26 1.27 -14.18
CA THR A 16 -6.17 0.95 -13.08
C THR A 16 -5.38 0.91 -11.79
N GLN A 17 -5.80 1.70 -10.81
CA GLN A 17 -5.19 1.74 -9.47
C GLN A 17 -6.20 1.30 -8.43
N VAL A 18 -5.72 0.51 -7.47
CA VAL A 18 -6.51 0.02 -6.33
C VAL A 18 -5.69 0.20 -5.07
N ASP A 19 -6.27 0.92 -4.11
CA ASP A 19 -5.71 1.04 -2.77
C ASP A 19 -6.40 0.02 -1.84
N VAL A 20 -5.62 -0.83 -1.20
CA VAL A 20 -6.10 -1.86 -0.27
C VAL A 20 -5.65 -1.51 1.15
N GLY A 21 -6.61 -1.22 2.01
CA GLY A 21 -6.38 -0.89 3.41
C GLY A 21 -6.33 -2.13 4.30
N LEU A 22 -5.37 -2.17 5.22
CA LEU A 22 -5.23 -3.17 6.26
C LEU A 22 -5.15 -2.49 7.62
N ASP A 23 -6.04 -2.87 8.52
CA ASP A 23 -5.91 -2.51 9.92
C ASP A 23 -4.90 -3.44 10.59
N LEU A 24 -3.89 -2.82 11.20
CA LEU A 24 -2.82 -3.52 11.89
C LEU A 24 -3.11 -3.48 13.38
N GLN A 25 -2.97 -4.62 14.04
CA GLN A 25 -3.06 -4.66 15.48
C GLN A 25 -1.89 -3.85 16.08
N ALA A 26 -2.20 -2.92 16.97
CA ALA A 26 -1.18 -2.08 17.60
C ALA A 26 -0.07 -2.95 18.25
N GLY A 27 1.19 -2.61 17.96
CA GLY A 27 2.36 -3.31 18.48
C GLY A 27 2.81 -4.53 17.67
N THR A 28 2.11 -4.94 16.61
CA THR A 28 2.57 -6.05 15.76
C THR A 28 3.57 -5.63 14.69
N LEU A 29 3.62 -4.34 14.37
CA LEU A 29 4.57 -3.76 13.42
C LEU A 29 5.13 -2.45 13.97
N VAL A 30 6.45 -2.41 14.16
CA VAL A 30 7.21 -1.22 14.49
C VAL A 30 8.06 -0.86 13.29
N LEU A 31 7.95 0.39 12.85
CA LEU A 31 8.72 0.96 11.75
C LEU A 31 9.74 1.92 12.36
N THR A 32 11.01 1.80 11.98
CA THR A 32 12.04 2.73 12.42
C THR A 32 12.36 3.69 11.28
N GLN A 33 12.12 4.98 11.50
CA GLN A 33 12.46 6.06 10.57
C GLN A 33 13.41 7.03 11.26
N ASP A 34 14.60 7.23 10.70
CA ASP A 34 15.63 8.15 11.23
C ASP A 34 15.92 7.92 12.74
N GLY A 35 15.92 6.66 13.17
CA GLY A 35 16.14 6.26 14.57
C GLY A 35 14.93 6.43 15.50
N THR A 36 13.76 6.82 14.96
CA THR A 36 12.51 6.93 15.70
C THR A 36 11.61 5.74 15.42
N ASP A 37 11.15 5.09 16.48
CA ASP A 37 10.20 3.98 16.38
C ASP A 37 8.76 4.49 16.27
N LEU A 38 8.06 3.97 15.27
CA LEU A 38 6.67 4.28 14.94
C LEU A 38 5.86 2.99 15.00
N VAL A 39 4.81 2.96 15.81
CA VAL A 39 3.90 1.80 15.92
C VAL A 39 2.81 1.93 14.86
N ALA A 40 2.88 1.11 13.83
CA ALA A 40 1.90 1.13 12.74
C ALA A 40 0.57 0.53 13.20
N TYR A 41 -0.54 1.18 12.85
CA TYR A 41 -1.90 0.70 13.12
C TYR A 41 -2.75 0.58 11.86
N HIS A 42 -2.30 1.13 10.73
CA HIS A 42 -2.95 0.97 9.44
C HIS A 42 -1.92 0.98 8.32
N ALA A 43 -2.15 0.19 7.27
CA ALA A 43 -1.37 0.19 6.05
C ALA A 43 -2.30 0.29 4.83
N LEU A 44 -1.97 1.16 3.89
CA LEU A 44 -2.65 1.30 2.62
C LEU A 44 -1.67 0.92 1.51
N VAL A 45 -1.93 -0.20 0.84
CA VAL A 45 -1.10 -0.72 -0.25
C VAL A 45 -1.71 -0.30 -1.57
N GLN A 46 -0.93 0.38 -2.41
CA GLN A 46 -1.36 0.76 -3.75
C GLN A 46 -0.90 -0.28 -4.76
N PHE A 47 -1.86 -0.86 -5.45
CA PHE A 47 -1.63 -1.70 -6.62
C PHE A 47 -1.99 -0.93 -7.89
N ALA A 48 -1.21 -1.10 -8.95
CA ALA A 48 -1.58 -0.66 -10.27
C ALA A 48 -1.44 -1.78 -11.28
N ALA A 49 -2.40 -1.84 -12.21
CA ALA A 49 -2.34 -2.67 -13.39
C ALA A 49 -2.43 -1.76 -14.61
N PRO A 50 -1.30 -1.53 -15.31
CA PRO A 50 -1.36 -1.02 -16.68
C PRO A 50 -2.16 -1.99 -17.54
N ARG A 51 -2.82 -1.49 -18.59
CA ARG A 51 -3.71 -2.34 -19.41
C ARG A 51 -3.01 -3.64 -19.84
N GLU A 52 -3.69 -4.76 -19.59
CA GLU A 52 -3.25 -6.12 -19.93
C GLU A 52 -1.99 -6.62 -19.18
N GLN A 53 -1.51 -5.89 -18.17
CA GLN A 53 -0.40 -6.30 -17.33
C GLN A 53 -0.88 -6.81 -15.95
N PRO A 54 -0.13 -7.70 -15.30
CA PRO A 54 -0.38 -8.09 -13.92
C PRO A 54 -0.35 -6.88 -12.97
N TRP A 55 -1.03 -7.01 -11.84
CA TRP A 55 -0.97 -6.02 -10.77
C TRP A 55 0.45 -5.92 -10.20
N THR A 56 0.91 -4.69 -10.05
CA THR A 56 2.19 -4.36 -9.41
C THR A 56 1.93 -3.51 -8.18
N ALA A 57 2.57 -3.86 -7.06
CA ALA A 57 2.51 -3.04 -5.86
C ALA A 57 3.50 -1.87 -6.00
N GLN A 58 3.01 -0.64 -5.94
CA GLN A 58 3.82 0.56 -6.15
C GLN A 58 4.38 1.13 -4.85
N GLN A 59 3.53 1.24 -3.84
CA GLN A 59 3.88 1.83 -2.56
C GLN A 59 3.02 1.27 -1.42
N VAL A 60 3.53 1.40 -0.19
CA VAL A 60 2.75 1.22 1.04
C VAL A 60 2.81 2.49 1.86
N LYS A 61 1.64 3.00 2.25
CA LYS A 61 1.52 4.09 3.21
C LYS A 61 1.08 3.54 4.57
N PHE A 62 1.91 3.73 5.58
CA PHE A 62 1.59 3.39 6.96
C PHE A 62 1.11 4.61 7.72
N SER A 63 0.01 4.44 8.46
CA SER A 63 -0.37 5.33 9.54
C SER A 63 0.12 4.74 10.85
N ALA A 64 0.85 5.53 11.63
CA ALA A 64 1.54 5.06 12.82
C ALA A 64 1.46 6.09 13.96
N HIS A 65 1.75 5.64 15.18
CA HIS A 65 1.98 6.51 16.33
C HIS A 65 3.47 6.54 16.67
N GLY A 66 4.03 7.75 16.74
CA GLY A 66 5.38 7.98 17.23
C GLY A 66 5.44 8.14 18.75
N PRO A 67 6.63 8.49 19.29
CA PRO A 67 6.82 8.74 20.71
C PRO A 67 5.83 9.80 21.23
N GLY A 68 5.19 9.53 22.37
CA GLY A 68 4.18 10.43 22.94
C GLY A 68 2.81 10.36 22.26
N GLY A 69 2.58 9.41 21.35
CA GLY A 69 1.27 9.16 20.72
C GLY A 69 0.97 10.04 19.50
N ALA A 70 1.92 10.85 19.06
CA ALA A 70 1.75 11.69 17.87
C ALA A 70 1.51 10.83 16.62
N SER A 71 0.52 11.19 15.81
CA SER A 71 0.26 10.50 14.54
C SER A 71 1.35 10.85 13.52
N ALA A 72 1.86 9.83 12.85
CA ALA A 72 2.86 9.92 11.78
C ALA A 72 2.40 9.12 10.56
N SER A 73 2.91 9.50 9.39
CA SER A 73 2.71 8.77 8.14
C SER A 73 4.08 8.41 7.57
N LEU A 74 4.27 7.14 7.22
CA LEU A 74 5.46 6.67 6.50
C LEU A 74 5.01 6.15 5.13
N VAL A 75 5.69 6.60 4.07
CA VAL A 75 5.49 6.08 2.72
C VAL A 75 6.74 5.28 2.34
N VAL A 76 6.52 4.06 1.83
CA VAL A 76 7.58 3.17 1.35
C VAL A 76 7.30 2.87 -0.12
N ASP A 77 8.14 3.39 -1.00
CA ASP A 77 8.11 3.01 -2.41
C ASP A 77 8.64 1.59 -2.57
N LEU A 78 7.89 0.77 -3.29
CA LEU A 78 8.19 -0.64 -3.51
C LEU A 78 8.92 -0.89 -4.83
N LEU A 79 8.87 0.05 -5.77
CA LEU A 79 9.54 -0.06 -7.05
C LEU A 79 10.89 0.67 -7.05
N ASN A 80 11.83 0.14 -7.84
CA ASN A 80 13.09 0.80 -8.13
C ASN A 80 12.84 2.11 -8.92
N ASP A 81 13.88 2.92 -9.08
CA ASP A 81 13.77 4.21 -9.79
C ASP A 81 13.36 4.06 -11.27
N ALA A 82 13.56 2.88 -11.86
CA ALA A 82 13.15 2.57 -13.23
C ALA A 82 11.68 2.12 -13.34
N GLY A 83 11.02 1.82 -12.21
CA GLY A 83 9.64 1.34 -12.16
C GLY A 83 9.43 -0.08 -12.70
N ASP A 84 10.49 -0.83 -13.00
CA ASP A 84 10.44 -2.13 -13.69
C ASP A 84 10.69 -3.33 -12.76
N GLY A 85 10.96 -3.07 -11.48
CA GLY A 85 11.27 -4.11 -10.51
C GLY A 85 11.19 -3.64 -9.06
N PRO A 86 11.30 -4.58 -8.10
CA PRO A 86 11.27 -4.26 -6.68
C PRO A 86 12.45 -3.36 -6.29
N ARG A 87 12.22 -2.48 -5.33
CA ARG A 87 13.25 -1.64 -4.73
C ARG A 87 14.14 -2.45 -3.79
N ASP A 88 15.45 -2.29 -3.95
CA ASP A 88 16.43 -2.88 -3.04
C ASP A 88 16.32 -2.29 -1.63
N GLY A 89 16.60 -3.13 -0.62
CA GLY A 89 16.65 -2.71 0.78
C GLY A 89 15.28 -2.55 1.47
N VAL A 90 14.17 -2.82 0.77
CA VAL A 90 12.83 -2.86 1.39
C VAL A 90 12.75 -4.05 2.35
N PRO A 91 12.45 -3.85 3.65
CA PRO A 91 12.39 -4.93 4.62
C PRO A 91 11.34 -5.99 4.25
N ALA A 92 11.68 -7.27 4.46
CA ALA A 92 10.79 -8.41 4.15
C ALA A 92 9.39 -8.32 4.79
N VAL A 93 9.28 -7.68 5.96
CA VAL A 93 7.99 -7.47 6.64
C VAL A 93 7.05 -6.56 5.84
N ILE A 94 7.57 -5.61 5.06
CA ILE A 94 6.76 -4.74 4.21
C ILE A 94 6.16 -5.56 3.06
N TRP A 95 6.95 -6.43 2.43
CA TRP A 95 6.46 -7.35 1.41
C TRP A 95 5.38 -8.31 1.95
N ARG A 96 5.46 -8.69 3.24
CA ARG A 96 4.40 -9.46 3.89
C ARG A 96 3.10 -8.67 4.03
N VAL A 97 3.16 -7.38 4.33
CA VAL A 97 1.98 -6.50 4.34
C VAL A 97 1.35 -6.43 2.95
N VAL A 98 2.16 -6.28 1.90
CA VAL A 98 1.70 -6.29 0.49
C VAL A 98 0.99 -7.60 0.15
N ALA A 99 1.57 -8.75 0.51
CA ALA A 99 0.97 -10.06 0.25
C ALA A 99 -0.36 -10.26 1.00
N LEU A 100 -0.47 -9.78 2.25
CA LEU A 100 -1.72 -9.80 2.99
C LEU A 100 -2.78 -8.91 2.32
N ALA A 101 -2.40 -7.73 1.84
CA ALA A 101 -3.30 -6.81 1.15
C ALA A 101 -3.82 -7.45 -0.15
N ALA A 102 -2.92 -8.00 -0.97
CA ALA A 102 -3.31 -8.73 -2.17
C ALA A 102 -4.24 -9.91 -1.85
N THR A 103 -3.98 -10.67 -0.79
CA THR A 103 -4.85 -11.77 -0.35
C THR A 103 -6.24 -11.28 0.03
N SER A 104 -6.35 -10.16 0.76
CA SER A 104 -7.65 -9.56 1.09
C SER A 104 -8.39 -9.02 -0.13
N ALA A 105 -7.65 -8.64 -1.17
CA ALA A 105 -8.17 -8.19 -2.45
C ALA A 105 -8.23 -9.32 -3.51
N GLY A 106 -8.09 -10.58 -3.09
CA GLY A 106 -8.14 -11.73 -4.00
C GLY A 106 -9.48 -11.80 -4.76
N ASP A 107 -10.57 -11.38 -4.13
CA ASP A 107 -11.90 -11.31 -4.74
C ASP A 107 -11.99 -10.30 -5.90
N VAL A 108 -11.10 -9.31 -5.95
CA VAL A 108 -10.98 -8.35 -7.07
C VAL A 108 -9.87 -8.73 -8.06
N GLY A 109 -9.32 -9.95 -7.95
CA GLY A 109 -8.34 -10.50 -8.88
C GLY A 109 -6.91 -9.96 -8.69
N ILE A 110 -6.62 -9.31 -7.56
CA ILE A 110 -5.25 -8.91 -7.23
C ILE A 110 -4.51 -10.13 -6.67
N THR A 111 -3.58 -10.66 -7.45
CA THR A 111 -2.65 -11.70 -7.00
C THR A 111 -1.25 -11.13 -6.93
N TYR A 112 -0.59 -11.26 -5.78
CA TYR A 112 0.77 -10.77 -5.58
C TYR A 112 1.67 -11.86 -5.03
N ALA A 113 2.81 -12.07 -5.67
CA ALA A 113 3.89 -12.89 -5.15
C ALA A 113 5.03 -11.96 -4.69
N PRO A 114 5.52 -12.07 -3.45
CA PRO A 114 6.69 -11.33 -3.00
C PRO A 114 7.91 -11.58 -3.90
N PRO A 115 8.78 -10.58 -4.12
CA PRO A 115 10.03 -10.77 -4.84
C PRO A 115 10.90 -11.82 -4.14
N ALA A 116 11.65 -12.59 -4.92
CA ALA A 116 12.59 -13.57 -4.39
C ALA A 116 13.75 -12.87 -3.62
N PRO A 117 14.32 -13.51 -2.58
CA PRO A 117 15.45 -12.97 -1.82
C PRO A 117 16.73 -12.79 -2.65
#